data_AF-A0A7Y0R1M5-F1
#
_entry.id   AF-A0A7Y0R1M5-F1
#
_cell.length_a   1.000
_cell.length_b   1.000
_cell.length_c   1.000
_cell.angle_alpha   90.00
_cell.angle_beta   90.00
_cell.angle_gamma   90.00
#
_symmetry.space_group_name_H-M   'P 1'
#
loop_
_entity.id
_entity.type
_entity.pdbx_description
1 polymer ?
#
loop_
_entity_poly.entity_id
_entity_poly.type
_entity_poly.pdbx_seq_one_letter_code
_entity_poly.pdbx_strand_id
1 'polypeptide(L)' 'MIRKYNENDMGSVLEIWLNASVKAHDFISAEFWESQLENMRNIYIPASETYV' A
#
# COMPACT_ATOMS: atom_id res chain seq x y z
N MET A 1 -11.47 -11.61 10.71
CA MET A 1 -11.96 -10.53 11.61
C MET A 1 -11.12 -9.31 11.31
N ILE A 2 -11.75 -8.17 11.03
CA ILE A 2 -11.05 -6.91 10.74
C ILE A 2 -10.64 -6.27 12.06
N ARG A 3 -9.40 -5.77 12.15
CA ARG A 3 -8.83 -5.09 13.33
C ARG A 3 -8.05 -3.85 12.92
N LYS A 4 -7.75 -2.98 13.89
CA LYS A 4 -6.89 -1.81 13.63
C LYS A 4 -5.50 -2.26 13.18
N TYR A 5 -4.97 -1.56 12.19
CA TYR A 5 -3.58 -1.71 11.73
C TYR A 5 -2.58 -1.50 12.88
N ASN A 6 -1.48 -2.26 12.85
CA ASN A 6 -0.27 -2.00 13.62
C ASN A 6 0.98 -2.09 12.72
N GLU A 7 2.12 -1.61 13.20
CA GLU A 7 3.35 -1.51 12.39
C GLU A 7 3.84 -2.82 11.77
N ASN A 8 3.56 -3.97 12.39
CA ASN A 8 3.93 -5.27 11.83
C ASN A 8 3.13 -5.63 10.57
N ASP A 9 2.01 -4.94 10.32
CA ASP A 9 1.18 -5.15 9.14
C ASP A 9 1.70 -4.38 7.91
N MET A 10 2.64 -3.43 8.08
CA MET A 10 3.07 -2.50 7.03
C MET A 10 3.54 -3.22 5.76
N GLY A 11 4.34 -4.28 5.90
CA GLY A 11 4.83 -5.06 4.76
C GLY A 11 3.69 -5.65 3.93
N SER A 12 2.75 -6.32 4.58
CA SER A 12 1.61 -6.95 3.94
C SER A 12 0.66 -5.93 3.29
N VAL A 13 0.41 -4.80 3.96
CA VAL A 13 -0.44 -3.72 3.41
C VAL A 13 0.20 -3.11 2.16
N LEU A 14 1.51 -2.86 2.16
CA LEU A 14 2.23 -2.35 1.00
C LEU A 14 2.22 -3.32 -0.19
N GLU A 15 2.41 -4.61 0.08
CA GLU A 15 2.35 -5.65 -0.95
C GLU A 15 0.95 -5.72 -1.58
N ILE A 16 -0.10 -5.74 -0.76
CA ILE A 16 -1.48 -5.73 -1.23
C ILE A 16 -1.76 -4.47 -2.06
N TRP A 17 -1.37 -3.31 -1.54
CA TRP A 17 -1.57 -2.03 -2.22
C TRP A 17 -0.87 -1.99 -3.58
N LEU A 18 0.38 -2.43 -3.67
CA LEU A 18 1.14 -2.45 -4.93
C LEU A 18 0.50 -3.41 -5.94
N ASN A 19 0.27 -4.66 -5.52
CA ASN A 19 -0.29 -5.69 -6.38
C ASN A 19 -1.69 -5.31 -6.89
N ALA A 20 -2.53 -4.75 -6.02
CA ALA A 20 -3.86 -4.27 -6.40
C ALA A 20 -3.77 -3.06 -7.34
N SER A 21 -2.86 -2.12 -7.08
CA SER A 21 -2.70 -0.91 -7.90
C SER A 21 -2.22 -1.24 -9.32
N VAL A 22 -1.19 -2.08 -9.45
CA VAL A 22 -0.68 -2.55 -10.75
C VAL A 22 -1.75 -3.32 -11.52
N LYS A 23 -2.52 -4.17 -10.83
CA LYS A 23 -3.58 -4.96 -11.48
C LYS A 23 -4.78 -4.13 -11.92
N ALA A 24 -5.21 -3.17 -11.09
CA ALA A 24 -6.42 -2.38 -11.35
C ALA A 24 -6.16 -1.20 -12.30
N HIS A 25 -4.91 -0.75 -12.39
CA HIS A 25 -4.50 0.41 -13.16
C HIS A 25 -3.34 0.08 -14.12
N ASP A 26 -3.48 -1.03 -14.86
CA ASP A 26 -2.50 -1.52 -15.84
C ASP A 26 -2.25 -0.56 -17.02
N PHE A 27 -3.10 0.45 -17.17
CA PHE A 27 -2.90 1.60 -18.07
C PHE A 27 -1.80 2.56 -17.60
N ILE A 28 -1.32 2.46 -16.36
CA ILE A 28 -0.13 3.15 -15.82
C ILE A 28 0.99 2.13 -15.65
N SER A 29 2.23 2.51 -16.00
CA SER A 29 3.39 1.62 -15.90
C SER A 29 3.61 1.14 -14.46
N ALA A 30 4.02 -0.12 -14.28
CA ALA A 30 4.26 -0.70 -12.96
C ALA A 30 5.34 0.06 -12.19
N GLU A 31 6.37 0.56 -12.90
CA GLU A 31 7.48 1.34 -12.35
C GLU A 31 6.99 2.62 -11.65
N PHE A 32 5.89 3.22 -12.12
CA PHE A 32 5.28 4.35 -11.42
C PHE A 32 4.77 3.92 -10.04
N TRP A 33 4.03 2.81 -9.94
CA TRP A 33 3.49 2.32 -8.67
C TRP A 33 4.61 1.87 -7.71
N GLU A 34 5.63 1.20 -8.23
CA GLU A 34 6.83 0.84 -7.47
C GLU A 34 7.55 2.07 -6.90
N SER A 35 7.64 3.15 -7.69
CA SER A 35 8.25 4.42 -7.24
C SER A 35 7.53 5.07 -6.05
N GLN A 36 6.26 4.70 -5.80
CA GLN A 36 5.45 5.26 -4.71
C GLN A 36 5.53 4.44 -3.42
N LEU A 37 6.23 3.30 -3.38
CA LEU A 37 6.31 2.45 -2.18
C LEU A 37 6.81 3.19 -0.95
N GLU A 38 7.85 4.02 -1.07
CA GLU A 38 8.38 4.81 0.04
C GLU A 38 7.40 5.90 0.48
N ASN A 39 6.66 6.51 -0.45
CA ASN A 39 5.62 7.47 -0.10
C ASN A 39 4.46 6.79 0.63
N MET A 40 4.02 5.62 0.18
CA MET A 40 2.98 4.85 0.84
C MET A 40 3.40 4.42 2.24
N ARG A 41 4.64 3.95 2.39
CA ARG A 41 5.21 3.51 3.66
C ARG A 41 5.33 4.65 4.68
N ASN A 42 5.85 5.79 4.24
CA ASN A 42 6.32 6.83 5.17
C ASN A 42 5.32 8.00 5.30
N ILE A 43 4.42 8.18 4.33
CA ILE A 43 3.51 9.33 4.29
C ILE A 43 2.06 8.87 4.35
N TYR A 44 1.61 8.06 3.38
CA TYR A 44 0.17 7.85 3.20
C TYR A 44 -0.44 6.85 4.17
N ILE A 45 0.15 5.66 4.35
CA ILE A 45 -0.39 4.66 5.29
C ILE A 45 -0.32 5.17 6.73
N PRO A 46 0.79 5.77 7.22
CA PRO A 46 0.84 6.33 8.57
C PRO A 46 -0.16 7.46 8.81
N ALA A 47 -0.53 8.22 7.76
CA ALA A 47 -1.52 9.29 7.83
C ALA A 47 -2.98 8.81 7.65
N SER A 48 -3.20 7.52 7.38
CA SER A 48 -4.54 6.95 7.13
C SER A 48 -5.07 6.18 8.32
N GLU A 49 -6.39 6.17 8.51
CA GLU A 49 -7.03 5.21 9.41
C GLU A 49 -7.15 3.86 8.69
N THR A 50 -6.24 2.93 9.02
CA THR A 50 -6.12 1.63 8.34
C THR A 50 -6.61 0.48 9.22
N TYR A 51 -7.30 -0.48 8.60
CA TYR A 51 -7.72 -1.74 9.21
C TYR A 51 -7.27 -2.93 8.35
N VAL A 52 -6.93 -4.04 8.99
CA VAL A 52 -6.49 -5.29 8.37
C VAL A 52 -7.26 -6.49 8.90
#